data_AF-A0A2C9KIX7-F1
#
_entry.id   AF-A0A2C9KIX7-F1
#
_cell.length_a   1.000
_cell.length_b   1.000
_cell.length_c   1.000
_cell.angle_alpha   90.00
_cell.angle_beta   90.00
_cell.angle_gamma   90.00
#
_symmetry.space_group_name_H-M   'P 1'
#
loop_
_entity.id
_entity.type
_entity.pdbx_description
1 polymer ?
#
loop_
_entity_poly.entity_id
_entity_poly.type
_entity_poly.pdbx_seq_one_letter_code
_entity_poly.pdbx_strand_id
1 'polypeptide(L)'
;MLGDGIPLGKITEICGAPGLGKTQLCLQLAVDVQIPVDIGGLDGEAVYIDTEGSFIVERLVDIATATVDHCQLIHMQGGGR
;
A
#
# COMPACT_ATOMS: atom_id res chain seq x y z
N MET A 1 -11.56 2.64 12.23
CA MET A 1 -10.46 2.59 11.24
C MET A 1 -10.91 3.32 9.98
N LEU A 2 -9.99 3.72 9.09
CA LEU A 2 -10.11 4.76 8.05
C LEU A 2 -11.31 4.70 7.06
N GLY A 3 -12.24 3.76 7.22
CA GLY A 3 -13.37 3.59 6.30
C GLY A 3 -12.84 3.14 4.94
N ASP A 4 -12.98 4.01 3.96
CA ASP A 4 -12.66 3.75 2.54
C ASP A 4 -11.17 4.00 2.18
N GLY A 5 -10.29 4.16 3.17
CA GLY A 5 -8.84 4.31 2.96
C GLY A 5 -8.32 5.75 3.09
N ILE A 6 -7.23 6.07 2.38
CA ILE A 6 -6.59 7.39 2.42
C ILE A 6 -7.28 8.33 1.40
N PRO A 7 -7.75 9.51 1.81
CA PRO A 7 -8.46 10.41 0.90
C PRO A 7 -7.52 11.04 -0.14
N LEU A 8 -7.91 10.93 -1.41
CA LEU A 8 -7.21 11.56 -2.53
C LEU A 8 -7.33 13.09 -2.50
N GLY A 9 -6.31 13.78 -3.05
CA GLY A 9 -6.28 15.24 -3.14
C GLY A 9 -6.12 15.96 -1.80
N LYS A 10 -5.78 15.23 -0.73
CA LYS A 10 -5.56 15.77 0.62
C LYS A 10 -4.22 15.29 1.16
N ILE A 11 -3.67 16.07 2.10
CA ILE A 11 -2.51 15.65 2.89
C ILE A 11 -3.02 14.87 4.10
N THR A 12 -2.48 13.68 4.31
CA THR A 12 -2.72 12.85 5.50
C THR A 12 -1.41 12.70 6.26
N GLU A 13 -1.37 13.12 7.53
CA GLU A 13 -0.20 12.98 8.38
C GLU A 13 -0.31 11.75 9.28
N ILE A 14 0.76 10.95 9.34
CA ILE A 14 0.84 9.74 10.18
C ILE A 14 1.90 9.96 11.25
N CYS A 15 1.47 10.26 12.48
CA CYS A 15 2.37 10.61 13.59
C CYS A 15 2.48 9.47 14.61
N GLY A 16 3.60 9.41 15.33
CA GLY A 16 3.80 8.46 16.42
C GLY A 16 5.26 8.16 16.73
N ALA A 17 5.52 7.53 17.87
CA ALA A 17 6.86 7.12 18.28
C ALA A 17 7.54 6.16 17.28
N PRO A 18 8.88 6.00 17.31
CA PRO A 18 9.58 4.97 16.55
C PRO A 18 8.99 3.58 16.79
N GLY A 19 8.96 2.73 15.75
CA GLY A 19 8.44 1.36 15.86
C GLY A 19 6.91 1.21 15.77
N LEU A 20 6.13 2.28 15.74
CA LEU A 20 4.65 2.21 15.64
C LEU A 20 4.11 1.93 14.21
N GLY A 21 4.96 1.49 13.29
CA GLY A 21 4.52 1.05 11.95
C GLY A 21 4.35 2.15 10.90
N LYS A 22 4.76 3.40 11.16
CA LYS A 22 4.66 4.51 10.18
C LYS A 22 5.32 4.17 8.84
N THR A 23 6.59 3.76 8.87
CA THR A 23 7.34 3.36 7.67
C THR A 23 6.69 2.15 6.97
N GLN A 24 6.21 1.17 7.75
CA GLN A 24 5.52 0.00 7.20
C GLN A 24 4.25 0.40 6.45
N LEU A 25 3.47 1.31 7.00
CA LEU A 25 2.26 1.83 6.36
C LEU A 25 2.60 2.62 5.08
N CYS A 26 3.65 3.45 5.10
CA CYS A 26 4.09 4.16 3.90
C CYS A 26 4.54 3.19 2.77
N LEU A 27 5.26 2.12 3.12
CA LEU A 27 5.67 1.09 2.15
C LEU A 27 4.45 0.34 1.59
N GLN A 28 3.48 -0.01 2.44
CA GLN A 28 2.24 -0.63 2.00
C GLN A 28 1.48 0.27 1.03
N LEU A 29 1.29 1.55 1.36
CA LEU A 29 0.59 2.50 0.47
C LEU A 29 1.32 2.69 -0.87
N ALA A 30 2.65 2.64 -0.88
CA ALA A 30 3.43 2.73 -2.11
C ALA A 30 3.24 1.51 -3.05
N VAL A 31 2.85 0.37 -2.50
CA VAL A 31 2.47 -0.83 -3.27
C VAL A 31 0.98 -0.79 -3.61
N ASP A 32 0.12 -0.44 -2.66
CA ASP A 32 -1.34 -0.45 -2.82
C ASP A 32 -1.83 0.47 -3.95
N VAL A 33 -1.13 1.59 -4.20
CA VAL A 33 -1.48 2.48 -5.32
C VAL A 33 -1.44 1.77 -6.67
N GLN A 34 -0.62 0.72 -6.82
CA GLN A 34 -0.45 -0.05 -8.04
C GLN A 34 -1.51 -1.13 -8.22
N ILE A 35 -2.35 -1.37 -7.21
CA ILE A 35 -3.45 -2.34 -7.29
C ILE A 35 -4.47 -1.85 -8.33
N PRO A 36 -4.99 -2.73 -9.21
CA PRO A 36 -6.02 -2.37 -10.19
C PRO A 36 -7.29 -1.77 -9.58
N VAL A 37 -7.92 -0.85 -10.30
CA VAL A 37 -9.14 -0.14 -9.85
C VAL A 37 -10.33 -1.09 -9.67
N ASP A 38 -10.44 -2.15 -10.47
CA ASP A 38 -11.53 -3.13 -10.43
C ASP A 38 -11.54 -3.97 -9.15
N ILE A 39 -10.42 -4.03 -8.43
CA ILE A 39 -10.31 -4.69 -7.12
C ILE A 39 -10.01 -3.71 -5.96
N GLY A 40 -10.29 -2.43 -6.16
CA GLY A 40 -10.28 -1.42 -5.10
C GLY A 40 -8.97 -0.62 -4.95
N GLY A 41 -8.04 -0.74 -5.89
CA GLY A 41 -6.84 0.09 -5.96
C GLY A 41 -6.99 1.32 -6.85
N LEU A 42 -5.86 1.85 -7.34
CA LEU A 42 -5.79 3.08 -8.14
C LEU A 42 -5.10 2.94 -9.49
N ASP A 43 -4.50 1.77 -9.78
CA ASP A 43 -3.68 1.52 -10.98
C ASP A 43 -2.68 2.66 -11.26
N GLY A 44 -2.03 3.15 -10.20
CA GLY A 44 -1.20 4.34 -10.18
C GLY A 44 0.25 4.08 -9.76
N GLU A 45 1.01 5.16 -9.63
CA GLU A 45 2.42 5.13 -9.25
C GLU A 45 2.66 5.89 -7.93
N ALA A 46 3.74 5.52 -7.22
CA ALA A 46 4.15 6.17 -5.98
C ALA A 46 5.53 6.83 -6.13
N VAL A 47 5.68 8.01 -5.53
CA VAL A 47 6.98 8.62 -5.25
C VAL A 47 7.22 8.52 -3.75
N TYR A 48 8.25 7.77 -3.35
CA TYR A 48 8.64 7.61 -1.95
C TYR A 48 9.89 8.47 -1.67
N ILE A 49 9.77 9.42 -0.75
CA ILE A 49 10.88 10.27 -0.31
C ILE A 49 11.31 9.83 1.08
N ASP A 50 12.49 9.23 1.18
CA ASP A 50 13.09 8.85 2.45
C ASP A 50 14.08 9.92 2.92
N THR A 51 13.98 10.31 4.18
CA THR A 51 14.82 11.35 4.80
C THR A 51 15.75 10.80 5.88
N GLU A 52 15.51 9.57 6.34
CA GLU A 52 16.21 8.97 7.49
C GLU A 52 16.94 7.66 7.13
N GLY A 53 16.83 7.19 5.88
CA GLY A 53 17.43 5.92 5.44
C GLY A 53 16.66 4.70 5.94
N SER A 54 15.37 4.85 6.22
CA SER A 54 14.49 3.79 6.72
C SER A 54 13.84 2.95 5.61
N PHE A 55 14.04 3.31 4.35
CA PHE A 55 13.54 2.54 3.21
C PHE A 55 14.38 1.27 3.00
N ILE A 56 13.74 0.11 3.11
CA ILE A 56 14.37 -1.20 2.94
C ILE A 56 13.73 -1.88 1.72
N VAL A 57 14.52 -2.07 0.66
CA VAL A 57 14.05 -2.64 -0.62
C VAL A 57 13.49 -4.04 -0.42
N GLU A 58 14.16 -4.87 0.36
CA GLU A 58 13.75 -6.25 0.64
C GLU A 58 12.35 -6.26 1.27
N ARG A 59 12.07 -5.31 2.16
CA ARG A 59 10.76 -5.19 2.79
C ARG A 59 9.68 -4.75 1.80
N LEU A 60 10.01 -3.84 0.88
CA LEU A 60 9.09 -3.44 -0.18
C LEU A 60 8.75 -4.65 -1.08
N VAL A 61 9.75 -5.47 -1.43
CA VAL A 61 9.56 -6.69 -2.24
C VAL A 61 8.67 -7.71 -1.51
N ASP A 62 8.85 -7.90 -0.20
CA ASP A 62 7.99 -8.77 0.60
C ASP A 62 6.52 -8.30 0.52
N ILE A 63 6.29 -7.00 0.70
CA ILE A 63 4.96 -6.39 0.64
C ILE A 63 4.37 -6.53 -0.76
N ALA A 64 5.15 -6.26 -1.80
CA ALA A 64 4.72 -6.39 -3.19
C ALA A 64 4.32 -7.83 -3.53
N THR A 65 5.13 -8.81 -3.12
CA THR A 65 4.85 -10.23 -3.35
C THR A 65 3.53 -10.64 -2.67
N ALA A 66 3.37 -10.29 -1.39
CA ALA A 66 2.13 -10.57 -0.67
C ALA A 66 0.91 -9.87 -1.28
N THR A 67 1.10 -8.65 -1.82
CA THR A 67 0.03 -7.89 -2.49
C THR A 67 -0.37 -8.54 -3.80
N VAL A 68 0.58 -9.04 -4.60
CA VAL A 68 0.28 -9.79 -5.84
C VAL A 68 -0.50 -11.07 -5.53
N ASP A 69 -0.05 -11.85 -4.54
CA ASP A 69 -0.76 -13.06 -4.10
C ASP A 69 -2.19 -12.73 -3.66
N HIS A 70 -2.37 -11.63 -2.92
CA HIS A 70 -3.68 -11.15 -2.49
C HIS A 70 -4.59 -10.78 -3.67
N CYS A 71 -4.07 -10.04 -4.66
CA CYS A 71 -4.81 -9.66 -5.86
C CYS A 71 -5.26 -10.89 -6.66
N GLN A 72 -4.39 -11.90 -6.79
CA GLN A 72 -4.73 -13.15 -7.47
C GLN A 72 -5.85 -13.91 -6.75
N LEU A 73 -5.83 -13.93 -5.41
CA LEU A 73 -6.91 -14.55 -4.62
C LEU A 73 -8.25 -13.85 -4.84
N ILE A 74 -8.30 -12.52 -4.85
CA ILE A 74 -9.52 -11.76 -5.12
C ILE A 74 -10.04 -12.06 -6.52
N HIS A 75 -9.16 -12.05 -7.52
CA HIS A 75 -9.53 -12.35 -8.90
C HIS A 75 -10.16 -13.75 -9.05
N MET A 76 -9.56 -14.77 -8.43
CA MET A 76 -10.09 -16.14 -8.46
C MET A 76 -11.44 -16.29 -7.74
N GLN A 77 -11.73 -15.45 -6.74
CA GLN A 77 -13.01 -15.43 -6.03
C GLN A 77 -14.09 -14.61 -6.76
N GLY A 78 -13.71 -13.72 -7.68
CA GLY A 78 -14.60 -12.88 -8.48
C GLY A 78 -15.18 -13.54 -9.74
N GLY A 79 -14.59 -14.64 -10.24
CA GLY A 79 -14.98 -15.32 -11.48
C GLY A 79 -16.31 -16.12 -11.45
N GLY A 80 -17.21 -15.82 -10.50
CA GLY A 80 -18.45 -16.57 -10.24
C GLY A 80 -19.69 -15.70 -10.08
N ARG A 81 -19.76 -14.54 -10.73
CA ARG A 81 -21.01 -13.78 -10.90
C ARG A 81 -21.29 -13.53 -12.37
#